data_AF-A0AB37G9K7-F1
#
_entry.id   AF-A0AB37G9K7-F1
#
_cell.length_a   1.000
_cell.length_b   1.000
_cell.length_c   1.000
_cell.angle_alpha   90.00
_cell.angle_beta   90.00
_cell.angle_gamma   90.00
#
_symmetry.space_group_name_H-M   'P 1'
#
loop_
_entity.id
_entity.type
_entity.pdbx_description
1 polymer ?
#
loop_
_entity_poly.entity_id
_entity_poly.type
_entity_poly.pdbx_seq_one_letter_code
_entity_poly.pdbx_strand_id
1 'polypeptide(L)'
;MTKRTFHSWFETFTDTVADWNYYVDFTKVFNNMNDLYLRTNLNILNTLVGSKQIREDFIAICDKYPDVLTVIPILLAIRLESKGRGKNRKPIALPIREYGDDAIISYDFDFYSPNYAIEDYADLLENTGIFELLQSHLVKNLQDYVYGVEVGLDSNGRKNRMGKIMEALVERVLQNAGLEEKNGLL
;
A
#
# COMPACT_ATOMS: atom_id res chain seq x y z
N MET A 1 27.76 14.94 -45.98
CA MET A 1 27.49 14.49 -44.61
C MET A 1 27.13 13.02 -44.64
N THR A 2 27.91 12.15 -44.01
CA THR A 2 27.55 10.74 -43.83
C THR A 2 26.35 10.65 -42.88
N LYS A 3 25.25 10.05 -43.33
CA LYS A 3 24.07 9.80 -42.51
C LYS A 3 24.48 8.83 -41.41
N ARG A 4 24.55 9.28 -40.16
CA ARG A 4 24.78 8.38 -39.02
C ARG A 4 23.57 7.45 -38.89
N THR A 5 23.77 6.15 -39.05
CA THR A 5 22.73 5.13 -38.92
C THR A 5 22.89 4.43 -37.57
N PHE A 6 21.87 4.52 -36.72
CA PHE A 6 21.86 3.92 -35.38
C PHE A 6 21.29 2.49 -35.37
N HIS A 7 21.01 1.89 -36.53
CA HIS A 7 20.34 0.59 -36.61
C HIS A 7 21.13 -0.50 -35.88
N SER A 8 22.43 -0.61 -36.15
CA SER A 8 23.31 -1.55 -35.46
C SER A 8 23.45 -1.28 -33.96
N TRP A 9 23.20 -0.06 -33.49
CA TRP A 9 23.20 0.27 -32.06
C TRP A 9 21.87 -0.11 -31.40
N PHE A 10 20.74 0.11 -32.06
CA PHE A 10 19.44 -0.37 -31.57
C PHE A 10 19.36 -1.89 -31.54
N GLU A 11 20.05 -2.58 -32.45
CA GLU A 11 20.18 -4.05 -32.44
C GLU A 11 20.91 -4.58 -31.19
N THR A 12 21.69 -3.75 -30.48
CA THR A 12 22.33 -4.16 -29.22
C THR A 12 21.44 -3.96 -28.00
N PHE A 13 20.23 -3.40 -28.15
CA PHE A 13 19.34 -3.17 -27.03
C PHE A 13 18.73 -4.49 -26.58
N THR A 14 18.52 -4.62 -25.28
CA THR A 14 17.76 -5.72 -24.70
C THR A 14 16.32 -5.25 -24.48
N ASP A 15 15.35 -6.08 -24.84
CA ASP A 15 13.92 -5.77 -24.72
C ASP A 15 13.49 -5.50 -23.27
N THR A 16 14.14 -6.16 -22.30
CA THR A 16 13.86 -5.96 -20.88
C THR A 16 15.04 -6.36 -19.99
N VAL A 17 15.20 -5.64 -18.87
CA VAL A 17 16.09 -6.07 -17.78
C VAL A 17 15.28 -6.63 -16.59
N ALA A 18 13.97 -6.86 -16.75
CA ALA A 18 13.12 -7.40 -15.71
C ALA A 18 13.56 -8.82 -15.30
N ASP A 19 13.85 -9.01 -14.02
CA ASP A 19 14.09 -10.31 -13.42
C ASP A 19 12.81 -10.91 -12.81
N TRP A 20 12.91 -12.08 -12.18
CA TRP A 20 11.78 -12.77 -11.56
C TRP A 20 11.04 -11.95 -10.49
N ASN A 21 11.75 -11.03 -9.82
CA ASN A 21 11.21 -10.21 -8.73
C ASN A 21 10.77 -8.82 -9.19
N TYR A 22 10.89 -8.52 -10.49
CA TYR A 22 10.56 -7.21 -11.05
C TYR A 22 9.09 -6.83 -10.81
N TYR A 23 8.16 -7.74 -11.06
CA TYR A 23 6.73 -7.39 -11.10
C TYR A 23 6.13 -7.19 -9.71
N VAL A 24 6.42 -8.09 -8.78
CA VAL A 24 5.92 -8.09 -7.40
C VAL A 24 7.00 -8.66 -6.49
N ASP A 25 7.31 -7.95 -5.41
CA ASP A 25 8.15 -8.46 -4.32
C ASP A 25 7.26 -9.22 -3.31
N PHE A 26 7.05 -10.52 -3.55
CA PHE A 26 6.24 -11.35 -2.66
C PHE A 26 6.84 -11.49 -1.27
N THR A 27 8.17 -11.49 -1.14
CA THR A 27 8.83 -11.53 0.17
C THR A 27 8.42 -10.33 1.01
N LYS A 28 8.42 -9.13 0.41
CA LYS A 28 7.93 -7.92 1.07
C LYS A 28 6.44 -7.99 1.40
N VAL A 29 5.61 -8.50 0.49
CA VAL A 29 4.16 -8.67 0.74
C VAL A 29 3.92 -9.60 1.93
N PHE A 30 4.59 -10.77 1.97
CA PHE A 30 4.47 -11.72 3.06
C PHE A 30 4.94 -11.14 4.39
N ASN A 31 6.04 -10.36 4.38
CA ASN A 31 6.53 -9.71 5.59
C ASN A 31 5.54 -8.67 6.14
N ASN A 32 4.91 -7.85 5.28
CA ASN A 32 3.91 -6.89 5.72
C ASN A 32 2.66 -7.59 6.29
N MET A 33 2.25 -8.71 5.68
CA MET A 33 1.10 -9.48 6.14
C MET A 33 1.38 -10.35 7.36
N ASN A 34 2.63 -10.65 7.68
CA ASN A 34 3.00 -11.42 8.87
C ASN A 34 2.84 -10.65 10.19
N ASP A 35 2.51 -9.36 10.14
CA ASP A 35 2.20 -8.57 11.32
C ASP A 35 0.96 -9.15 12.05
N LEU A 36 1.18 -9.66 13.27
CA LEU A 36 0.14 -10.28 14.08
C LEU A 36 -0.96 -9.29 14.48
N TYR A 37 -0.60 -8.03 14.74
CA TYR A 37 -1.55 -7.00 15.14
C TYR A 37 -2.47 -6.64 13.97
N LEU A 38 -1.92 -6.45 12.77
CA LEU A 38 -2.69 -6.25 11.53
C LEU A 38 -3.68 -7.40 11.32
N ARG A 39 -3.19 -8.65 11.34
CA ARG A 39 -4.01 -9.84 11.10
C ARG A 39 -5.12 -10.01 12.13
N THR A 40 -4.84 -9.71 13.39
CA THR A 40 -5.82 -9.81 14.48
C THR A 40 -6.97 -8.84 14.25
N ASN A 41 -6.67 -7.56 13.96
CA ASN A 41 -7.69 -6.54 13.71
C ASN A 41 -8.49 -6.81 12.43
N LEU A 42 -7.85 -7.27 11.34
CA LEU A 42 -8.56 -7.71 10.14
C LEU A 42 -9.48 -8.91 10.42
N ASN A 43 -9.05 -9.83 11.29
CA ASN A 43 -9.87 -10.98 11.66
C ASN A 43 -11.08 -10.61 12.53
N ILE A 44 -10.98 -9.56 13.34
CA ILE A 44 -12.13 -8.99 14.05
C ILE A 44 -13.11 -8.40 13.02
N LEU A 45 -12.63 -7.58 12.08
CA LEU A 45 -13.49 -6.98 11.05
C LEU A 45 -14.10 -8.00 10.08
N ASN A 46 -13.58 -9.23 9.99
CA ASN A 46 -14.22 -10.30 9.22
C ASN A 46 -15.65 -10.61 9.71
N THR A 47 -16.02 -10.26 10.94
CA THR A 47 -17.41 -10.44 11.43
C THR A 47 -18.40 -9.54 10.70
N LEU A 48 -17.94 -8.48 10.02
CA LEU A 48 -18.77 -7.59 9.21
C LEU A 48 -19.10 -8.18 7.83
N VAL A 49 -18.37 -9.21 7.39
CA VAL A 49 -18.58 -9.83 6.08
C VAL A 49 -19.97 -10.47 6.05
N GLY A 50 -20.83 -9.99 5.16
CA GLY A 50 -22.23 -10.42 5.06
C GLY A 50 -23.18 -9.86 6.12
N SER A 51 -22.74 -8.87 6.91
CA SER A 51 -23.65 -8.23 7.87
C SER A 51 -24.75 -7.46 7.14
N LYS A 52 -26.00 -7.64 7.62
CA LYS A 52 -27.17 -6.88 7.13
C LYS A 52 -27.27 -5.48 7.75
N GLN A 53 -26.68 -5.28 8.93
CA GLN A 53 -26.68 -4.04 9.70
C GLN A 53 -25.22 -3.63 9.91
N ILE A 54 -24.47 -3.52 8.82
CA ILE A 54 -23.01 -3.43 8.86
C ILE A 54 -22.54 -2.19 9.60
N ARG A 55 -23.31 -1.10 9.53
CA ARG A 55 -22.99 0.17 10.17
C ARG A 55 -23.09 0.04 11.69
N GLU A 56 -24.21 -0.48 12.20
CA GLU A 56 -24.41 -0.71 13.63
C GLU A 56 -23.42 -1.72 14.18
N ASP A 57 -23.18 -2.81 13.44
CA ASP A 57 -22.21 -3.83 13.83
C ASP A 57 -20.78 -3.25 13.86
N PHE A 58 -20.42 -2.40 12.90
CA PHE A 58 -19.12 -1.73 12.87
C PHE A 58 -18.93 -0.82 14.08
N ILE A 59 -19.92 0.01 14.41
CA ILE A 59 -19.88 0.89 15.58
C ILE A 59 -19.68 0.06 16.86
N ALA A 60 -20.47 -1.00 17.04
CA ALA A 60 -20.36 -1.88 18.20
C ALA A 60 -19.00 -2.60 18.29
N ILE A 61 -18.39 -2.95 17.16
CA ILE A 61 -17.03 -3.51 17.12
C ILE A 61 -16.00 -2.47 17.53
N CYS A 62 -16.08 -1.25 17.01
CA CYS A 62 -15.16 -0.17 17.34
C CYS A 62 -15.24 0.23 18.83
N ASP A 63 -16.44 0.23 19.42
CA ASP A 63 -16.62 0.46 20.85
C ASP A 63 -15.88 -0.59 21.71
N LYS A 64 -15.87 -1.84 21.25
CA LYS A 64 -15.25 -2.97 21.98
C LYS A 64 -13.77 -3.15 21.65
N TYR A 65 -13.37 -2.84 20.43
CA TYR A 65 -12.05 -3.06 19.84
C TYR A 65 -11.65 -1.82 19.01
N PRO A 66 -11.34 -0.67 19.63
CA PRO A 66 -11.07 0.57 18.89
C PRO A 66 -9.87 0.47 17.94
N ASP A 67 -8.92 -0.42 18.27
CA ASP A 67 -7.74 -0.74 17.47
C ASP A 67 -8.05 -1.23 16.04
N VAL A 68 -9.28 -1.70 15.76
CA VAL A 68 -9.68 -2.07 14.39
C VAL A 68 -9.65 -0.89 13.42
N LEU A 69 -9.74 0.35 13.92
CA LEU A 69 -9.63 1.54 13.08
C LEU A 69 -8.27 1.62 12.39
N THR A 70 -7.22 1.10 13.03
CA THR A 70 -5.83 1.14 12.50
C THR A 70 -5.67 0.41 11.18
N VAL A 71 -6.56 -0.53 10.85
CA VAL A 71 -6.49 -1.31 9.60
C VAL A 71 -7.36 -0.73 8.46
N ILE A 72 -8.21 0.26 8.74
CA ILE A 72 -9.03 0.93 7.71
C ILE A 72 -8.17 1.51 6.57
N PRO A 73 -7.03 2.18 6.82
CA PRO A 73 -6.24 2.76 5.74
C PRO A 73 -5.76 1.73 4.72
N ILE A 74 -5.35 0.54 5.18
CA ILE A 74 -4.91 -0.50 4.25
C ILE A 74 -6.09 -1.09 3.47
N LEU A 75 -7.31 -1.10 4.02
CA LEU A 75 -8.51 -1.49 3.27
C LEU A 75 -8.79 -0.55 2.09
N LEU A 76 -8.43 0.73 2.23
CA LEU A 76 -8.49 1.75 1.19
C LEU A 76 -7.27 1.75 0.25
N ALA A 77 -6.36 0.76 0.38
CA ALA A 77 -5.07 0.74 -0.32
C ALA A 77 -4.21 1.99 -0.04
N ILE A 78 -4.18 2.44 1.22
CA ILE A 78 -3.38 3.58 1.66
C ILE A 78 -2.40 3.14 2.74
N ARG A 79 -1.14 3.55 2.59
CA ARG A 79 -0.12 3.45 3.65
C ARG A 79 -0.01 4.78 4.37
N LEU A 80 -0.56 4.85 5.59
CA LEU A 80 -0.32 5.97 6.47
C LEU A 80 1.07 5.80 7.10
N GLU A 81 2.09 6.26 6.40
CA GLU A 81 3.42 6.33 6.98
C GLU A 81 3.48 7.45 8.02
N SER A 82 4.30 7.30 9.05
CA SER A 82 4.49 8.39 10.01
C SER A 82 5.37 9.49 9.41
N LYS A 83 4.96 10.76 9.55
CA LYS A 83 5.87 11.90 9.27
C LYS A 83 6.83 12.09 10.44
N GLY A 84 8.13 12.23 10.14
CA GLY A 84 9.19 12.60 11.08
C GLY A 84 10.35 11.60 11.18
N ARG A 85 11.55 12.10 11.51
CA ARG A 85 12.70 11.26 11.92
C ARG A 85 12.72 11.11 13.44
N GLY A 86 12.92 9.90 13.95
CA GLY A 86 13.05 9.62 15.40
C GLY A 86 11.72 9.59 16.17
N LYS A 87 11.77 9.83 17.49
CA LYS A 87 10.67 9.69 18.46
C LYS A 87 9.42 10.59 18.23
N ASN A 88 9.42 11.44 17.21
CA ASN A 88 8.32 12.38 16.89
C ASN A 88 7.48 11.92 15.68
N ARG A 89 7.37 10.61 15.46
CA ARG A 89 6.50 10.04 14.43
C ARG A 89 5.05 10.32 14.78
N LYS A 90 4.41 11.27 14.10
CA LYS A 90 2.95 11.37 14.09
C LYS A 90 2.40 10.56 12.91
N PRO A 91 1.35 9.74 13.12
CA PRO A 91 0.60 9.16 12.01
C PRO A 91 0.16 10.28 11.06
N ILE A 92 0.32 10.08 9.75
CA ILE A 92 -0.34 10.95 8.78
C ILE A 92 -1.84 10.66 8.89
N ALA A 93 -2.65 11.67 9.19
CA ALA A 93 -4.10 11.58 9.08
C ALA A 93 -4.51 11.48 7.60
N LEU A 94 -5.66 10.86 7.31
CA LEU A 94 -6.22 10.77 5.97
C LEU A 94 -7.08 12.01 5.69
N PRO A 95 -6.64 12.93 4.81
CA PRO A 95 -7.45 14.07 4.42
C PRO A 95 -8.57 13.63 3.47
N ILE A 96 -9.82 13.98 3.80
CA ILE A 96 -11.00 13.76 2.96
C ILE A 96 -11.71 15.10 2.77
N ARG A 97 -12.26 15.31 1.58
CA ARG A 97 -13.14 16.44 1.30
C ARG A 97 -14.48 15.94 0.82
N GLU A 98 -15.53 16.39 1.49
CA GLU A 98 -16.89 16.21 1.04
C GLU A 98 -17.35 17.47 0.33
N TYR A 99 -17.91 17.30 -0.87
CA TYR A 99 -18.38 18.40 -1.71
C TYR A 99 -19.91 18.40 -1.69
N GLY A 100 -20.50 19.27 -0.88
CA GLY A 100 -21.93 19.56 -0.91
C GLY A 100 -22.25 20.75 -1.82
N ASP A 101 -23.54 20.95 -2.11
CA ASP A 101 -24.01 22.04 -2.98
C ASP A 101 -23.66 23.44 -2.41
N ASP A 102 -23.70 23.58 -1.07
CA ASP A 102 -23.51 24.87 -0.37
C ASP A 102 -22.18 24.98 0.38
N ALA A 103 -21.47 23.86 0.61
CA ALA A 103 -20.25 23.84 1.42
C ALA A 103 -19.29 22.69 1.06
N ILE A 104 -18.00 22.95 1.25
CA ILE A 104 -16.95 21.92 1.23
C ILE A 104 -16.54 21.63 2.67
N ILE A 105 -16.74 20.39 3.12
CA ILE A 105 -16.32 19.93 4.44
C ILE A 105 -14.98 19.21 4.30
N SER A 106 -14.03 19.48 5.20
CA SER A 106 -12.71 18.84 5.21
C SER A 106 -12.51 18.06 6.50
N TYR A 107 -12.06 16.83 6.37
CA TYR A 107 -11.77 15.91 7.46
C TYR A 107 -10.29 15.51 7.41
N ASP A 108 -9.67 15.29 8.58
CA ASP A 108 -8.32 14.75 8.70
C ASP A 108 -8.37 13.55 9.68
N PHE A 109 -8.75 12.36 9.19
CA PHE A 109 -8.97 11.18 10.04
C PHE A 109 -7.66 10.58 10.55
N ASP A 110 -7.47 10.55 11.87
CA ASP A 110 -6.40 9.78 12.53
C ASP A 110 -6.96 8.41 12.95
N PHE A 111 -6.30 7.33 12.57
CA PHE A 111 -6.74 5.95 12.85
C PHE A 111 -6.01 5.31 14.04
N TYR A 112 -4.94 5.94 14.53
CA TYR A 112 -4.15 5.46 15.68
C TYR A 112 -4.49 6.25 16.94
N SER A 113 -4.98 7.47 16.80
CA SER A 113 -5.53 8.30 17.87
C SER A 113 -6.84 8.90 17.38
N PRO A 114 -7.94 8.13 17.39
CA PRO A 114 -9.21 8.53 16.81
C PRO A 114 -9.65 9.92 17.27
N ASN A 115 -9.87 10.81 16.31
CA ASN A 115 -10.12 12.24 16.54
C ASN A 115 -11.55 12.69 16.18
N TYR A 116 -12.37 11.76 15.69
CA TYR A 116 -13.77 11.97 15.34
C TYR A 116 -14.66 10.93 16.04
N ALA A 117 -15.98 11.09 15.94
CA ALA A 117 -16.91 10.08 16.44
C ALA A 117 -16.82 8.82 15.58
N ILE A 118 -17.15 7.65 16.15
CA ILE A 118 -17.06 6.37 15.42
C ILE A 118 -18.00 6.39 14.20
N GLU A 119 -19.12 7.09 14.31
CA GLU A 119 -20.07 7.35 13.24
C GLU A 119 -19.43 8.05 12.04
N ASP A 120 -18.50 8.99 12.27
CA ASP A 120 -17.78 9.67 11.18
C ASP A 120 -16.84 8.70 10.44
N TYR A 121 -16.24 7.73 11.14
CA TYR A 121 -15.46 6.65 10.51
C TYR A 121 -16.37 5.66 9.78
N ALA A 122 -17.58 5.43 10.29
CA ALA A 122 -18.58 4.61 9.60
C ALA A 122 -19.03 5.29 8.30
N ASP A 123 -19.25 6.60 8.32
CA ASP A 123 -19.54 7.40 7.13
C ASP A 123 -18.39 7.33 6.12
N LEU A 124 -17.13 7.36 6.57
CA LEU A 124 -15.99 7.15 5.69
C LEU A 124 -16.06 5.78 4.98
N LEU A 125 -16.32 4.69 5.71
CA LEU A 125 -16.38 3.33 5.15
C LEU A 125 -17.59 3.11 4.23
N GLU A 126 -18.70 3.78 4.53
CA GLU A 126 -19.90 3.78 3.69
C GLU A 126 -19.63 4.52 2.38
N ASN A 127 -19.13 5.75 2.44
CA ASN A 127 -18.87 6.59 1.27
C ASN A 127 -17.70 6.11 0.39
N THR A 128 -16.76 5.35 0.95
CA THR A 128 -15.65 4.74 0.18
C THR A 128 -16.02 3.40 -0.45
N GLY A 129 -17.21 2.85 -0.16
CA GLY A 129 -17.67 1.57 -0.69
C GLY A 129 -17.10 0.33 0.04
N ILE A 130 -16.37 0.50 1.15
CA ILE A 130 -15.86 -0.63 1.94
C ILE A 130 -17.01 -1.42 2.55
N PHE A 131 -18.06 -0.75 3.04
CA PHE A 131 -19.24 -1.46 3.53
C PHE A 131 -19.92 -2.26 2.43
N GLU A 132 -20.12 -1.69 1.24
CA GLU A 132 -20.68 -2.41 0.10
C GLU A 132 -19.83 -3.65 -0.26
N LEU A 133 -18.50 -3.53 -0.28
CA LEU A 133 -17.57 -4.63 -0.54
C LEU A 133 -17.76 -5.80 0.45
N LEU A 134 -17.99 -5.49 1.74
CA LEU A 134 -18.15 -6.49 2.79
C LEU A 134 -19.55 -7.09 2.84
N GLN A 135 -20.60 -6.29 2.58
CA GLN A 135 -21.98 -6.75 2.57
C GLN A 135 -22.30 -7.63 1.35
N SER A 136 -21.75 -7.29 0.19
CA SER A 136 -22.02 -7.99 -1.08
C SER A 136 -21.38 -9.38 -1.19
N HIS A 137 -20.66 -9.85 -0.16
CA HIS A 137 -19.89 -11.10 -0.17
C HIS A 137 -18.86 -11.23 -1.31
N LEU A 138 -18.48 -10.10 -1.93
CA LEU A 138 -17.38 -10.06 -2.90
C LEU A 138 -16.05 -10.45 -2.24
N VAL A 139 -15.89 -10.07 -0.98
CA VAL A 139 -14.78 -10.49 -0.13
C VAL A 139 -15.29 -11.46 0.94
N LYS A 140 -14.64 -12.63 1.04
CA LYS A 140 -14.92 -13.64 2.07
C LYS A 140 -13.98 -13.56 3.27
N ASN A 141 -12.81 -12.95 3.07
CA ASN A 141 -11.77 -12.82 4.08
C ASN A 141 -10.96 -11.55 3.82
N LEU A 142 -10.94 -10.66 4.81
CA LEU A 142 -10.19 -9.41 4.77
C LEU A 142 -8.68 -9.60 4.70
N GLN A 143 -8.12 -10.66 5.29
CA GLN A 143 -6.68 -10.94 5.16
C GLN A 143 -6.33 -11.24 3.69
N ASP A 144 -7.14 -12.04 3.00
CA ASP A 144 -6.93 -12.36 1.57
C ASP A 144 -7.12 -11.13 0.69
N TYR A 145 -8.11 -10.29 1.00
CA TYR A 145 -8.28 -9.00 0.33
C TYR A 145 -7.05 -8.10 0.51
N VAL A 146 -6.54 -7.99 1.74
CA VAL A 146 -5.35 -7.16 2.02
C VAL A 146 -4.09 -7.74 1.39
N TYR A 147 -3.94 -9.07 1.25
CA TYR A 147 -2.89 -9.66 0.42
C TYR A 147 -2.94 -9.12 -1.03
N GLY A 148 -4.14 -9.07 -1.63
CA GLY A 148 -4.35 -8.49 -2.95
C GLY A 148 -4.01 -7.01 -3.02
N VAL A 149 -4.41 -6.24 -1.99
CA VAL A 149 -4.08 -4.81 -1.87
C VAL A 149 -2.56 -4.59 -1.78
N GLU A 150 -1.87 -5.38 -0.96
CA GLU A 150 -0.41 -5.31 -0.81
C GLU A 150 0.32 -5.58 -2.13
N VAL A 151 -0.13 -6.57 -2.90
CA VAL A 151 0.36 -6.83 -4.26
C VAL A 151 0.08 -5.64 -5.19
N GLY A 152 -1.12 -5.07 -5.11
CA GLY A 152 -1.50 -3.88 -5.87
C GLY A 152 -0.62 -2.67 -5.56
N LEU A 153 -0.36 -2.40 -4.28
CA LEU A 153 0.53 -1.33 -3.83
C LEU A 153 1.98 -1.54 -4.28
N ASP A 154 2.44 -2.79 -4.28
CA ASP A 154 3.82 -3.10 -4.68
C ASP A 154 4.06 -2.93 -6.20
N SER A 155 3.00 -2.83 -7.01
CA SER A 155 3.11 -2.50 -8.43
C SER A 155 3.74 -1.12 -8.67
N ASN A 156 3.57 -0.17 -7.74
CA ASN A 156 4.24 1.13 -7.78
C ASN A 156 5.75 1.03 -7.53
N GLY A 157 6.20 -0.01 -6.83
CA GLY A 157 7.61 -0.28 -6.52
C GLY A 157 8.44 -0.73 -7.73
N ARG A 158 7.81 -1.06 -8.87
CA ARG A 158 8.48 -1.56 -10.08
C ARG A 158 9.55 -0.60 -10.61
N LYS A 159 9.35 0.72 -10.50
CA LYS A 159 10.34 1.73 -10.92
C LYS A 159 11.64 1.61 -10.11
N ASN A 160 11.52 1.45 -8.80
CA ASN A 160 12.67 1.33 -7.90
C ASN A 160 13.39 0.00 -8.11
N ARG A 161 12.64 -1.09 -8.34
CA ARG A 161 13.23 -2.39 -8.66
C ARG A 161 13.98 -2.37 -9.99
N MET A 162 13.40 -1.75 -11.02
CA MET A 162 14.08 -1.59 -12.31
C MET A 162 15.42 -0.86 -12.16
N GLY A 163 15.46 0.21 -11.36
CA GLY A 163 16.69 0.94 -11.06
C GLY A 163 17.75 0.03 -10.45
N LYS A 164 17.39 -0.75 -9.42
CA LYS A 164 18.32 -1.69 -8.76
C LYS A 164 18.83 -2.78 -9.71
N ILE A 165 17.96 -3.33 -10.56
CA ILE A 165 18.39 -4.34 -11.53
C ILE A 165 19.39 -3.74 -12.53
N MET A 166 19.14 -2.51 -12.98
CA MET A 166 20.05 -1.80 -13.88
C MET A 166 21.39 -1.46 -13.19
N GLU A 167 21.36 -1.02 -11.94
CA GLU A 167 22.55 -0.76 -11.12
C GLU A 167 23.42 -2.02 -11.03
N ALA A 168 22.83 -3.17 -10.66
CA ALA A 168 23.54 -4.44 -10.57
C ALA A 168 24.08 -4.93 -11.92
N LEU A 169 23.34 -4.70 -13.02
CA LEU A 169 23.81 -5.05 -14.36
C LEU A 169 25.02 -4.20 -14.77
N VAL A 170 24.97 -2.90 -14.55
CA VAL A 170 26.08 -1.97 -14.85
C VAL A 170 27.29 -2.32 -13.99
N GLU A 171 27.10 -2.57 -12.69
CA GLU A 171 28.16 -3.00 -11.79
C GLU A 171 28.88 -4.25 -12.33
N ARG A 172 28.12 -5.27 -12.73
CA ARG A 172 28.67 -6.51 -13.31
C ARG A 172 29.47 -6.24 -14.59
N VAL A 173 29.02 -5.33 -15.45
CA VAL A 173 29.75 -4.94 -16.68
C VAL A 173 31.08 -4.26 -16.32
N LEU A 174 31.09 -3.36 -15.34
CA LEU A 174 32.30 -2.67 -14.89
C LEU A 174 33.31 -3.64 -14.25
N GLN A 175 32.85 -4.56 -13.40
CA GLN A 175 33.67 -5.61 -12.79
C GLN A 175 34.30 -6.51 -13.87
N ASN A 176 33.53 -6.93 -14.87
CA ASN A 176 34.05 -7.71 -16.00
C ASN A 176 35.08 -6.96 -16.85
N ALA A 177 35.05 -5.62 -16.84
CA ALA A 177 36.04 -4.77 -17.50
C ALA A 177 37.31 -4.54 -16.63
N GLY A 178 37.40 -5.17 -15.46
CA GLY A 178 38.53 -5.05 -14.54
C GLY A 178 38.52 -3.79 -13.67
N LEU A 179 37.35 -3.15 -13.52
CA LEU A 179 37.20 -2.00 -12.62
C LEU A 179 36.77 -2.50 -11.24
N GLU A 180 37.49 -2.06 -10.21
CA GLU A 180 37.17 -2.37 -8.80
C GLU A 180 36.58 -1.16 -8.10
N GLU A 181 35.64 -1.41 -7.19
CA GLU A 181 35.04 -0.37 -6.39
C GLU A 181 36.06 0.22 -5.41
N LYS A 182 36.13 1.55 -5.33
CA LYS A 182 37.26 2.25 -4.68
C LYS A 182 37.32 2.06 -3.16
N ASN A 183 36.26 1.59 -2.51
CA ASN A 183 36.20 1.35 -1.06
C ASN A 183 35.12 0.28 -0.76
N GLY A 184 35.51 -0.94 -0.39
CA GLY A 184 34.59 -2.06 -0.15
C GLY A 184 33.65 -1.89 1.04
N LEU A 185 32.54 -1.17 0.84
CA LEU A 185 31.38 -1.15 1.73
C LEU A 185 30.12 -1.13 0.87
N LEU A 186 29.56 -2.32 0.66
CA LEU A 186 28.12 -2.50 0.45
C LEU A 186 27.46 -2.82 1.80
#